data_AF-A0A932K038-F1
#
_entry.id   AF-A0A932K038-F1
#
_cell.length_a   1.000
_cell.length_b   1.000
_cell.length_c   1.000
_cell.angle_alpha   90.00
_cell.angle_beta   90.00
_cell.angle_gamma   90.00
#
_symmetry.space_group_name_H-M   'P 1'
#
loop_
_entity.id
_entity.type
_entity.pdbx_description
1 polymer ?
#
loop_
_entity_poly.entity_id
_entity_poly.type
_entity_poly.pdbx_seq_one_letter_code
_entity_poly.pdbx_strand_id
1 'polypeptide(L)'
;TSGVLVGTTTLFGRDFVCYIGAIEQPITEKFGLQIDWHSGKHANGFLIPGFYYKLPKDIALWAGYQIPNNRANGDDGFVLELSRIFSW
;
A
#
# COMPACT_ATOMS: atom_id res chain seq x y z
N THR A 1 7.48 6.61 -5.92
CA THR A 1 7.54 5.29 -6.59
C THR A 1 6.32 5.12 -7.49
N SER A 2 6.39 4.37 -8.59
CA SER A 2 5.20 4.07 -9.42
C SER A 2 5.37 2.78 -10.20
N GLY A 3 4.27 2.15 -10.60
CA GLY A 3 4.30 0.91 -11.37
C GLY A 3 2.94 0.46 -11.90
N VAL A 4 2.90 -0.76 -12.42
CA VAL A 4 1.68 -1.43 -12.86
C VAL A 4 1.49 -2.69 -12.01
N LEU A 5 0.28 -2.87 -11.50
CA LEU A 5 -0.14 -4.09 -10.82
C LEU A 5 -1.12 -4.85 -11.71
N VAL A 6 -0.80 -6.13 -11.91
CA VAL A 6 -1.69 -7.08 -12.57
C VAL A 6 -2.21 -8.03 -11.50
N GLY A 7 -3.51 -8.00 -11.28
CA GLY A 7 -4.19 -8.93 -10.38
C GLY A 7 -4.85 -10.04 -11.16
N THR A 8 -4.72 -11.27 -10.67
CA THR A 8 -5.41 -12.44 -11.22
C THR A 8 -6.52 -12.90 -10.29
N THR A 9 -7.47 -13.63 -10.86
CA THR A 9 -8.62 -14.20 -10.15
C THR A 9 -8.22 -15.06 -8.95
N THR A 10 -7.09 -15.75 -9.01
CA THR A 10 -6.58 -16.59 -7.90
C THR A 10 -6.28 -15.80 -6.63
N LEU A 11 -5.72 -14.60 -6.76
CA LEU A 11 -5.33 -13.77 -5.61
C LEU A 11 -6.40 -12.74 -5.23
N PHE A 12 -7.13 -12.22 -6.22
CA PHE A 12 -7.98 -11.05 -6.04
C PHE A 12 -9.46 -11.29 -6.42
N GLY A 13 -9.84 -12.53 -6.75
CA GLY A 13 -11.21 -12.90 -7.12
C GLY A 13 -11.66 -12.37 -8.49
N ARG A 14 -10.83 -11.59 -9.19
CA ARG A 14 -11.02 -11.14 -10.56
C ARG A 14 -9.69 -10.77 -11.22
N ASP A 15 -9.69 -10.78 -12.55
CA ASP A 15 -8.58 -10.24 -13.32
C ASP A 15 -8.69 -8.71 -13.43
N PHE A 16 -7.58 -8.01 -13.25
CA PHE A 16 -7.49 -6.57 -13.47
C PHE A 16 -6.04 -6.12 -13.74
N VAL A 17 -5.92 -4.93 -14.32
CA VAL A 17 -4.65 -4.19 -14.42
C VAL A 17 -4.89 -2.81 -13.84
N CYS A 18 -3.98 -2.32 -13.01
CA CYS A 18 -4.05 -0.96 -12.48
C CYS A 18 -2.68 -0.29 -12.43
N TYR A 19 -2.70 1.03 -12.52
CA TYR A 19 -1.56 1.87 -12.20
C TYR A 19 -1.44 2.04 -10.68
N ILE A 20 -0.20 2.01 -10.19
CA ILE A 20 0.19 2.31 -8.81
C ILE A 20 1.07 3.57 -8.83
N GLY A 21 0.75 4.53 -7.97
CA GLY A 21 1.61 5.68 -7.69
C GLY A 21 1.77 5.83 -6.18
N ALA A 22 2.98 6.19 -5.75
CA ALA A 22 3.32 6.36 -4.34
C ALA A 22 4.26 7.56 -4.16
N ILE A 23 4.07 8.31 -3.08
CA ILE A 23 5.01 9.33 -2.63
C ILE A 23 5.46 8.94 -1.22
N GLU A 24 6.78 8.88 -1.02
CA GLU A 24 7.41 8.55 0.25
C GLU A 24 8.26 9.74 0.69
N GLN A 25 8.06 10.22 1.91
CA GLN A 25 8.82 11.31 2.50
C GLN A 25 9.49 10.84 3.79
N PRO A 26 10.80 10.52 3.75
CA PRO A 26 11.58 10.26 4.95
C PRO A 26 11.59 11.51 5.83
N ILE A 27 11.18 11.36 7.09
CA ILE A 27 11.21 12.45 8.08
C ILE A 27 12.42 12.27 9.01
N THR A 28 12.73 11.02 9.35
CA THR A 28 13.94 10.62 10.07
C THR A 28 14.52 9.34 9.46
N GLU A 29 15.65 8.87 9.97
CA GLU A 29 16.22 7.58 9.53
C GLU A 29 15.30 6.38 9.79
N LYS A 30 14.40 6.49 10.78
CA LYS A 30 13.50 5.42 11.22
C LYS A 30 12.04 5.63 10.82
N PHE A 31 11.62 6.85 10.53
CA PHE A 31 10.22 7.20 10.32
C PHE A 31 10.05 7.99 9.04
N GLY A 32 9.01 7.67 8.28
CA GLY A 32 8.60 8.47 7.14
C GLY A 32 7.11 8.39 6.89
N LEU A 33 6.61 9.37 6.16
CA LEU A 33 5.23 9.42 5.70
C LEU A 33 5.15 8.84 4.30
N GLN A 34 4.00 8.25 3.98
CA GLN A 34 3.74 7.81 2.63
C GLN A 34 2.28 8.01 2.23
N ILE A 35 2.05 8.05 0.94
CA ILE A 35 0.72 7.95 0.36
C ILE A 35 0.80 7.09 -0.90
N ASP A 36 0.01 6.02 -0.90
CA ASP A 36 -0.09 5.08 -2.01
C ASP A 36 -1.44 5.24 -2.69
N TRP A 37 -1.46 5.13 -4.01
CA TRP A 37 -2.69 5.15 -4.79
C TRP A 37 -2.70 4.02 -5.80
N HIS A 38 -3.75 3.20 -5.70
CA HIS A 38 -4.08 2.16 -6.66
C HIS A 38 -5.30 2.62 -7.47
N SER A 39 -5.12 2.79 -8.77
CA SER A 39 -6.21 3.21 -9.67
C SER A 39 -7.24 2.09 -9.92
N GLY A 40 -8.42 2.44 -10.44
CA GLY A 40 -9.42 1.46 -10.91
C GLY A 40 -10.61 1.21 -9.97
N LYS A 41 -11.51 0.33 -10.42
CA LYS A 41 -12.80 -0.01 -9.76
C LYS A 41 -12.85 -1.45 -9.20
N HIS A 42 -11.70 -2.08 -8.99
CA HIS A 42 -11.59 -3.42 -8.39
C HIS A 42 -11.34 -3.31 -6.89
N ALA A 43 -11.37 -4.45 -6.18
CA ALA A 43 -11.28 -4.51 -4.72
C ALA A 43 -9.98 -3.96 -4.09
N ASN A 44 -9.01 -3.49 -4.89
CA ASN A 44 -7.74 -2.90 -4.41
C ASN A 44 -7.57 -1.43 -4.80
N GLY A 45 -8.58 -0.80 -5.41
CA GLY A 45 -8.49 0.59 -5.84
C GLY A 45 -8.71 1.56 -4.68
N PHE A 46 -7.62 1.98 -4.03
CA PHE A 46 -7.64 2.81 -2.82
C PHE A 46 -6.59 3.93 -2.89
N LEU A 47 -6.85 5.01 -2.17
CA LEU A 47 -5.84 5.93 -1.68
C LEU A 47 -5.49 5.54 -0.24
N ILE A 48 -4.21 5.34 0.06
CA ILE A 48 -3.73 4.86 1.36
C ILE A 48 -2.66 5.82 1.88
N PRO A 49 -3.04 6.92 2.56
CA PRO A 49 -2.11 7.67 3.39
C PRO A 49 -1.67 6.83 4.59
N GLY A 50 -0.40 6.99 4.97
CA GLY A 50 0.16 6.26 6.09
C GLY A 50 1.57 6.69 6.45
N PHE A 51 2.22 5.84 7.23
CA PHE A 51 3.59 6.01 7.64
C PHE A 51 4.31 4.66 7.69
N TYR A 52 5.64 4.73 7.70
CA TYR A 52 6.47 3.61 8.07
C TYR A 52 7.31 3.90 9.30
N TYR A 53 7.64 2.83 10.01
CA TYR A 53 8.58 2.86 11.12
C TYR A 53 9.53 1.67 11.06
N LYS A 54 10.84 1.95 11.06
CA LYS A 54 11.90 0.94 11.11
C LYS A 54 12.11 0.49 12.56
N LEU A 55 11.83 -0.78 12.78
CA LEU A 55 12.03 -1.49 14.04
C LEU A 55 13.41 -2.20 14.03
N PRO A 56 13.94 -2.59 15.20
CA PRO A 56 15.16 -3.39 15.27
C PRO A 56 15.06 -4.70 14.49
N LYS A 57 16.21 -5.29 14.14
CA LYS A 57 16.32 -6.58 13.43
C LYS A 57 15.76 -6.54 12.00
N ASP A 58 15.92 -5.40 11.33
CA ASP A 58 15.52 -5.17 9.94
C ASP A 58 14.01 -5.41 9.71
N ILE A 59 13.21 -5.06 10.71
CA ILE A 59 11.75 -5.11 10.62
C ILE A 59 11.24 -3.71 10.27
N ALA A 60 10.28 -3.63 9.36
CA ALA A 60 9.55 -2.42 9.06
C ALA A 60 8.07 -2.63 9.38
N LEU A 61 7.46 -1.66 10.06
CA LEU A 61 6.01 -1.53 10.19
C LEU A 61 5.54 -0.47 9.22
N TRP A 62 4.53 -0.80 8.42
CA TRP A 62 3.75 0.17 7.66
C TRP A 62 2.34 0.20 8.24
N ALA A 63 1.84 1.40 8.48
CA ALA A 63 0.48 1.60 8.97
C ALA A 63 -0.18 2.71 8.18
N GLY A 64 -1.44 2.51 7.80
CA GLY A 64 -2.18 3.46 7.00
C GLY A 64 -3.69 3.28 7.12
N TYR A 65 -4.40 4.08 6.35
CA TYR A 65 -5.84 4.02 6.25
C TYR A 65 -6.24 3.99 4.78
N GLN A 66 -6.90 2.92 4.34
CA GLN A 66 -7.40 2.81 2.98
C GLN A 66 -8.69 3.61 2.82
N ILE A 67 -8.75 4.39 1.73
CA ILE A 67 -9.91 5.17 1.33
C ILE A 67 -10.28 4.70 -0.08
N PRO A 68 -11.47 4.10 -0.28
CA PRO A 68 -11.87 3.58 -1.58
C PRO A 68 -11.99 4.71 -2.60
N ASN A 69 -11.47 4.50 -3.82
CA ASN A 69 -11.60 5.49 -4.90
C ASN A 69 -13.08 5.79 -5.22
N ASN A 70 -13.95 4.80 -5.04
CA ASN A 70 -15.39 4.91 -5.11
C ASN A 70 -16.05 3.70 -4.41
N ARG A 71 -17.37 3.75 -4.26
CA ARG A 71 -18.16 2.72 -3.55
C ARG A 71 -18.01 1.29 -4.11
N ALA A 72 -17.59 1.10 -5.35
CA ALA A 72 -17.37 -0.23 -5.92
C ALA A 72 -16.06 -0.88 -5.46
N ASN A 73 -15.14 -0.13 -4.86
CA ASN A 73 -13.84 -0.62 -4.39
C ASN A 73 -13.91 -1.28 -3.01
N GLY A 74 -14.98 -1.06 -2.24
CA GLY A 74 -15.14 -1.56 -0.87
C GLY A 74 -15.27 -0.41 0.14
N ASP A 75 -15.02 -0.73 1.41
CA ASP A 75 -15.12 0.20 2.54
C ASP A 75 -13.73 0.72 2.96
N ASP A 76 -13.74 1.83 3.69
CA ASP A 76 -12.56 2.37 4.37
C ASP A 76 -12.05 1.40 5.46
N GLY A 77 -10.76 1.48 5.79
CA GLY A 77 -10.20 0.59 6.81
C GLY A 77 -8.75 0.86 7.18
N PHE A 78 -8.29 0.28 8.29
CA PHE A 78 -6.88 0.33 8.66
C PHE A 78 -6.08 -0.72 7.90
N VAL A 79 -4.89 -0.33 7.44
CA VAL A 79 -3.92 -1.21 6.80
C VAL A 79 -2.70 -1.30 7.73
N LEU A 80 -2.25 -2.52 7.97
CA LEU A 80 -1.04 -2.81 8.74
C LEU A 80 -0.22 -3.84 7.97
N GLU A 81 1.02 -3.51 7.68
CA GLU A 81 1.99 -4.44 7.11
C GLU A 81 3.23 -4.51 8.01
N LEU A 82 3.69 -5.74 8.25
CA LEU A 82 4.94 -5.99 8.96
C LEU A 82 5.87 -6.77 8.03
N SER A 83 7.00 -6.18 7.70
CA SER A 83 7.94 -6.73 6.72
C SER A 83 9.28 -6.98 7.40
N ARG A 84 9.91 -8.13 7.14
CA ARG A 84 11.31 -8.37 7.50
C ARG A 84 12.17 -8.22 6.27
N ILE A 85 13.09 -7.26 6.31
CA ILE A 85 13.99 -6.93 5.22
C ILE A 85 15.22 -7.84 5.33
N PHE A 86 15.47 -8.63 4.28
CA PHE A 86 16.66 -9.44 4.17
C PHE A 86 17.61 -8.78 3.15
N SER A 87 18.83 -8.48 3.57
CA SER A 87 19.90 -8.01 2.68
C SER A 87 21.05 -9.01 2.76
N TRP A 88 21.46 -9.52 1.59
CA TRP A 88 22.59 -10.43 1.42
C TRP A 88 23.73 -9.68 0.71
#